data_AF-A0A3B4DRN7-F1
#
_entry.id   AF-A0A3B4DRN7-F1
#
_cell.length_a   1.000
_cell.length_b   1.000
_cell.length_c   1.000
_cell.angle_alpha   90.00
_cell.angle_beta   90.00
_cell.angle_gamma   90.00
#
_symmetry.space_group_name_H-M   'P 1'
#
loop_
_entity.id
_entity.type
_entity.pdbx_description
1 polymer ?
#
loop_
_entity_poly.entity_id
_entity_poly.type
_entity_poly.pdbx_seq_one_letter_code
_entity_poly.pdbx_strand_id
1 'polypeptide(L)'
;MVEWTDAERSAITGLWGKISVDEMGPQALARLLIVAPWTQRHFASFGNLSSPAAIMGNPKVAAHGRTVMGGLERAIKNMDNIKAAYAQLSKLHSEKLHVDPDNFRLLSDCITVCVAMKFGPSCFTPDVQEAWQKFLAVVASALSRQYH
;
A
#
# COMPACT_ATOMS: atom_id res chain seq x y z
N MET A 1 -1.61 6.86 -20.31
CA MET A 1 -1.92 5.52 -19.79
C MET A 1 -0.58 4.86 -19.51
N VAL A 2 -0.44 4.09 -18.44
CA VAL A 2 0.84 3.38 -18.21
C VAL A 2 0.76 2.10 -19.00
N GLU A 3 1.79 1.83 -19.81
CA GLU A 3 1.93 0.57 -20.53
C GLU A 3 2.67 -0.43 -19.64
N TRP A 4 2.19 -1.66 -19.58
CA TRP A 4 2.81 -2.76 -18.84
C TRP A 4 3.28 -3.84 -19.81
N THR A 5 4.56 -4.19 -19.73
CA THR A 5 5.07 -5.37 -20.44
C THR A 5 4.57 -6.66 -19.80
N ASP A 6 4.59 -7.76 -20.55
CA ASP A 6 4.24 -9.09 -20.00
C ASP A 6 5.17 -9.50 -18.86
N ALA A 7 6.46 -9.13 -18.94
CA ALA A 7 7.43 -9.38 -17.89
C ALA A 7 7.08 -8.63 -16.58
N GLU A 8 6.72 -7.36 -16.67
CA GLU A 8 6.29 -6.58 -15.50
C GLU A 8 5.02 -7.17 -14.87
N ARG A 9 4.02 -7.52 -15.68
CA ARG A 9 2.78 -8.16 -15.20
C ARG A 9 3.09 -9.47 -14.49
N SER A 10 3.92 -10.32 -15.09
CA SER A 10 4.33 -11.60 -14.50
C SER A 10 5.08 -11.40 -13.18
N ALA A 11 6.00 -10.43 -13.12
CA ALA A 11 6.73 -10.10 -11.90
C ALA A 11 5.79 -9.60 -10.78
N ILE A 12 4.88 -8.67 -11.08
CA ILE A 12 3.93 -8.09 -10.12
C ILE A 12 2.95 -9.16 -9.61
N THR A 13 2.32 -9.91 -10.52
CA THR A 13 1.33 -10.95 -10.16
C THR A 13 1.99 -12.15 -9.47
N GLY A 14 3.20 -12.54 -9.91
CA GLY A 14 3.98 -13.61 -9.29
C GLY A 14 4.47 -13.26 -7.88
N LEU A 15 4.87 -12.01 -7.64
CA LEU A 15 5.15 -11.51 -6.30
C LEU A 15 3.88 -11.46 -5.44
N TRP A 16 2.79 -10.89 -5.98
CA TRP A 16 1.52 -10.79 -5.27
C TRP A 16 0.98 -12.15 -4.83
N GLY A 17 1.09 -13.18 -5.67
CA GLY A 17 0.65 -14.54 -5.34
C GLY A 17 1.39 -15.17 -4.14
N LYS A 18 2.54 -14.62 -3.74
CA LYS A 18 3.30 -15.05 -2.56
C LYS A 18 2.98 -14.21 -1.31
N ILE A 19 2.45 -13.00 -1.49
CA ILE A 19 2.14 -12.07 -0.40
C ILE A 19 0.93 -12.57 0.39
N SER A 20 1.13 -12.81 1.69
CA SER A 20 0.03 -13.02 2.62
C SER A 20 -0.57 -11.69 3.05
N VAL A 21 -1.84 -11.46 2.73
CA VAL A 21 -2.58 -10.24 3.11
C VAL A 21 -2.69 -10.11 4.63
N ASP A 22 -2.90 -11.23 5.33
CA ASP A 22 -3.03 -11.27 6.79
C ASP A 22 -1.73 -10.97 7.52
N GLU A 23 -0.59 -11.12 6.84
CA GLU A 23 0.73 -10.84 7.41
C GLU A 23 1.25 -9.46 6.97
N MET A 24 1.31 -9.20 5.65
CA MET A 24 1.96 -8.01 5.10
C MET A 24 1.13 -6.74 5.31
N GLY A 25 -0.20 -6.83 5.26
CA GLY A 25 -1.08 -5.68 5.48
C GLY A 25 -0.90 -5.06 6.88
N PRO A 26 -1.07 -5.84 7.96
CA PRO A 26 -0.82 -5.37 9.32
C PRO A 26 0.59 -4.81 9.52
N GLN A 27 1.62 -5.50 9.01
CA GLN A 27 3.02 -5.06 9.15
C GLN A 27 3.29 -3.73 8.46
N ALA A 28 2.80 -3.55 7.22
CA ALA A 28 3.04 -2.34 6.45
C ALA A 28 2.32 -1.13 7.06
N LEU A 29 1.05 -1.27 7.47
CA LEU A 29 0.32 -0.17 8.10
C LEU A 29 0.91 0.17 9.48
N ALA A 30 1.22 -0.82 10.30
CA ALA A 30 1.86 -0.57 11.59
C ALA A 30 3.20 0.14 11.42
N ARG A 31 4.01 -0.27 10.44
CA ARG A 31 5.27 0.41 10.09
C ARG A 31 5.04 1.88 9.73
N LEU A 32 4.07 2.18 8.86
CA LEU A 32 3.73 3.57 8.50
C LEU A 32 3.44 4.41 9.75
N LEU A 33 2.59 3.91 10.65
CA LEU A 33 2.21 4.61 11.87
C LEU A 33 3.38 4.83 12.84
N ILE A 34 4.39 3.96 12.80
CA ILE A 34 5.59 4.07 13.63
C ILE A 34 6.61 5.02 13.02
N VAL A 35 6.94 4.88 11.73
CA VAL A 35 8.02 5.64 11.07
C VAL A 35 7.57 7.04 10.65
N ALA A 36 6.27 7.24 10.43
CA ALA A 36 5.66 8.50 10.06
C ALA A 36 4.51 8.82 11.04
N PRO A 37 4.82 9.17 12.30
CA PRO A 37 3.83 9.26 13.38
C PRO A 37 2.74 10.31 13.13
N TRP A 38 2.98 11.32 12.29
CA TRP A 38 1.94 12.28 11.88
C TRP A 38 0.76 11.62 11.17
N THR A 39 0.95 10.43 10.56
CA THR A 39 -0.13 9.69 9.91
C THR A 39 -1.16 9.13 10.90
N GLN A 40 -0.79 8.98 12.18
CA GLN A 40 -1.70 8.51 13.24
C GLN A 40 -2.92 9.42 13.42
N ARG A 41 -2.84 10.70 13.02
CA ARG A 41 -3.97 11.65 13.08
C ARG A 41 -5.22 11.16 12.33
N HIS A 42 -5.03 10.35 11.28
CA HIS A 42 -6.13 9.79 10.48
C HIS A 42 -6.82 8.59 11.14
N PHE A 43 -6.27 8.08 12.25
CA PHE A 43 -6.67 6.83 12.90
C PHE A 43 -7.10 7.01 14.36
N ALA A 44 -7.60 8.19 14.74
CA ALA A 44 -8.02 8.47 16.12
C ALA A 44 -9.04 7.45 16.68
N SER A 45 -9.90 6.88 15.83
CA SER A 45 -10.88 5.85 16.24
C SER A 45 -10.26 4.47 16.50
N PHE A 46 -8.96 4.29 16.24
CA PHE A 46 -8.27 3.01 16.42
C PHE A 46 -7.84 2.76 17.87
N GLY A 47 -8.01 3.75 18.75
CA GLY A 47 -7.67 3.64 20.16
C GLY A 47 -6.18 3.88 20.41
N ASN A 48 -5.55 3.05 21.24
CA ASN A 48 -4.17 3.26 21.66
C ASN A 48 -3.18 3.04 20.51
N LEU A 49 -2.45 4.09 20.13
CA LEU A 49 -1.36 4.10 19.16
C LEU A 49 -0.08 4.75 19.74
N SER A 50 0.04 4.86 21.06
CA SER A 50 1.07 5.69 21.72
C SER A 50 2.49 5.14 21.65
N SER A 51 2.67 3.87 21.30
CA SER A 51 3.97 3.21 21.22
C SER A 51 4.01 2.16 20.09
N PRO A 52 5.20 1.77 19.62
CA PRO A 52 5.33 0.71 18.64
C PRO A 52 4.63 -0.60 19.06
N ALA A 53 4.76 -0.99 20.33
CA ALA A 53 4.07 -2.18 20.85
C ALA A 53 2.54 -2.03 20.82
N ALA A 54 2.02 -0.86 21.19
CA ALA A 54 0.58 -0.59 21.12
C ALA A 54 0.07 -0.63 19.67
N ILE A 55 0.80 -0.04 18.71
CA ILE A 55 0.45 -0.03 17.29
C ILE A 55 0.49 -1.45 16.72
N MET A 56 1.57 -2.19 16.94
CA MET A 56 1.73 -3.57 16.43
C MET A 56 0.70 -4.54 17.02
N GLY A 57 0.28 -4.34 18.27
CA GLY A 57 -0.75 -5.13 18.93
C GLY A 57 -2.18 -4.67 18.65
N ASN A 58 -2.39 -3.60 17.86
CA ASN A 58 -3.72 -3.03 17.68
C ASN A 58 -4.56 -3.80 16.64
N PRO A 59 -5.69 -4.42 17.01
CA PRO A 59 -6.49 -5.22 16.09
C PRO A 59 -7.14 -4.40 14.97
N LYS A 60 -7.43 -3.11 15.20
CA LYS A 60 -7.97 -2.21 14.17
C LYS A 60 -6.90 -1.81 13.16
N VAL A 61 -5.66 -1.62 13.59
CA VAL A 61 -4.51 -1.45 12.67
C VAL A 61 -4.37 -2.70 11.81
N ALA A 62 -4.35 -3.88 12.40
CA ALA A 62 -4.25 -5.12 11.63
C ALA A 62 -5.41 -5.28 10.62
N ALA A 63 -6.65 -5.03 11.06
CA ALA A 63 -7.82 -5.09 10.18
C ALA A 63 -7.75 -4.09 9.02
N HIS A 64 -7.36 -2.85 9.29
CA HIS A 64 -7.25 -1.84 8.24
C HIS A 64 -6.08 -2.11 7.29
N GLY A 65 -4.97 -2.67 7.79
CA GLY A 65 -3.88 -3.14 6.96
C GLY A 65 -4.34 -4.15 5.92
N ARG A 66 -5.23 -5.09 6.28
CA ARG A 66 -5.85 -6.01 5.31
C ARG A 66 -6.72 -5.29 4.29
N THR A 67 -7.51 -4.29 4.72
CA THR A 67 -8.31 -3.45 3.82
C THR A 67 -7.44 -2.74 2.79
N VAL A 68 -6.29 -2.19 3.20
CA VAL A 68 -5.31 -1.56 2.29
C VAL A 68 -4.82 -2.55 1.24
N MET A 69 -4.45 -3.77 1.64
CA MET A 69 -3.99 -4.79 0.72
C MET A 69 -5.10 -5.23 -0.26
N GLY A 70 -6.36 -5.30 0.18
CA GLY A 70 -7.49 -5.50 -0.74
C GLY A 70 -7.65 -4.37 -1.77
N GLY A 71 -7.24 -3.15 -1.41
CA GLY A 71 -7.07 -2.04 -2.37
C GLY A 71 -6.04 -2.38 -3.45
N LEU A 72 -4.84 -2.81 -3.08
CA LEU A 72 -3.80 -3.22 -4.03
C LEU A 72 -4.25 -4.37 -4.92
N GLU A 73 -4.97 -5.35 -4.38
CA GLU A 73 -5.53 -6.45 -5.17
C GLU A 73 -6.44 -5.94 -6.29
N ARG A 74 -7.26 -4.91 -6.01
CA ARG A 74 -8.09 -4.25 -7.02
C ARG A 74 -7.23 -3.63 -8.12
N ALA A 75 -6.13 -2.95 -7.78
CA ALA A 75 -5.23 -2.40 -8.80
C ALA A 75 -4.56 -3.50 -9.65
N ILE A 76 -4.14 -4.60 -9.03
CA ILE A 76 -3.54 -5.75 -9.76
C ILE A 76 -4.55 -6.37 -10.73
N LYS A 77 -5.82 -6.49 -10.33
CA LYS A 77 -6.90 -6.97 -11.21
C LYS A 77 -7.28 -5.97 -12.32
N ASN A 78 -6.81 -4.73 -12.25
CA ASN A 78 -7.16 -3.64 -13.16
C ASN A 78 -5.92 -2.86 -13.62
N MET A 79 -4.79 -3.52 -13.87
CA MET A 79 -3.50 -2.85 -14.14
C MET A 79 -3.56 -1.80 -15.25
N ASP A 80 -4.35 -2.05 -16.30
CA ASP A 80 -4.51 -1.13 -17.44
C ASP A 80 -5.44 0.07 -17.14
N ASN A 81 -6.20 0.00 -16.05
CA ASN A 81 -7.22 1.00 -15.72
C ASN A 81 -7.28 1.34 -14.22
N ILE A 82 -6.13 1.32 -13.53
CA ILE A 82 -6.02 1.61 -12.08
C ILE A 82 -6.67 2.96 -11.75
N LYS A 83 -6.46 3.97 -12.61
CA LYS A 83 -7.03 5.32 -12.44
C LYS A 83 -8.55 5.29 -12.29
N ALA A 84 -9.26 4.56 -13.15
CA ALA A 84 -10.71 4.48 -13.06
C ALA A 84 -11.14 3.61 -11.86
N ALA A 85 -10.46 2.48 -11.63
CA ALA A 85 -10.75 1.59 -10.51
C ALA A 85 -10.61 2.27 -9.13
N TYR A 86 -9.76 3.30 -9.04
CA TYR A 86 -9.49 4.05 -7.82
C TYR A 86 -10.21 5.41 -7.74
N ALA A 87 -11.00 5.82 -8.75
CA ALA A 87 -11.61 7.14 -8.76
C ALA A 87 -12.41 7.47 -7.49
N GLN A 88 -13.26 6.54 -7.03
CA GLN A 88 -14.02 6.70 -5.79
C GLN A 88 -13.13 6.66 -4.54
N LEU A 89 -12.07 5.86 -4.55
CA LEU A 89 -11.14 5.73 -3.43
C LEU A 89 -10.29 7.00 -3.26
N SER A 90 -9.84 7.59 -4.38
CA SER A 90 -9.15 8.87 -4.44
C SER A 90 -10.05 9.99 -3.90
N LYS A 91 -11.31 10.05 -4.35
CA LYS A 91 -12.31 11.01 -3.84
C LYS A 91 -12.51 10.86 -2.33
N LEU A 92 -12.64 9.64 -1.83
CA LEU A 92 -12.77 9.37 -0.39
C LEU A 92 -11.57 9.92 0.40
N HIS A 93 -10.35 9.62 -0.04
CA HIS A 93 -9.14 10.04 0.67
C HIS A 93 -8.92 11.56 0.61
N SER A 94 -9.29 12.20 -0.50
CA SER A 94 -9.20 13.64 -0.68
C SER A 94 -10.28 14.40 0.09
N GLU A 95 -11.55 14.16 -0.23
CA GLU A 95 -12.66 15.02 0.18
C GLU A 95 -13.20 14.71 1.57
N LYS A 96 -13.05 13.48 2.05
CA LYS A 96 -13.61 13.05 3.35
C LYS A 96 -12.54 12.82 4.40
N LEU A 97 -11.45 12.15 4.02
CA LEU A 97 -10.39 11.80 4.96
C LEU A 97 -9.29 12.85 5.04
N HIS A 98 -9.21 13.74 4.05
CA HIS A 98 -8.21 14.80 3.92
C HIS A 98 -6.78 14.28 4.14
N VAL A 99 -6.48 13.10 3.59
CA VAL A 99 -5.16 12.48 3.68
C VAL A 99 -4.24 13.20 2.71
N ASP A 100 -3.14 13.77 3.19
CA ASP A 100 -2.13 14.37 2.31
C ASP A 100 -1.60 13.32 1.31
N PRO A 101 -1.59 13.60 -0.01
CA PRO A 101 -1.22 12.63 -1.03
C PRO A 101 0.22 12.11 -0.91
N ASP A 102 1.13 12.84 -0.27
CA ASP A 102 2.50 12.36 -0.04
C ASP A 102 2.54 11.11 0.85
N ASN A 103 1.53 10.91 1.70
CA ASN A 103 1.45 9.72 2.55
C ASN A 103 1.19 8.43 1.75
N PHE A 104 0.65 8.50 0.53
CA PHE A 104 0.50 7.31 -0.31
C PHE A 104 1.86 6.74 -0.72
N ARG A 105 2.83 7.62 -1.03
CA ARG A 105 4.20 7.21 -1.33
C ARG A 105 4.87 6.57 -0.12
N LEU A 106 4.69 7.15 1.08
CA LEU A 106 5.23 6.59 2.32
C LEU A 106 4.68 5.19 2.61
N LEU A 107 3.39 4.96 2.39
CA LEU A 107 2.79 3.64 2.54
C LEU A 107 3.34 2.65 1.50
N SER A 108 3.48 3.08 0.24
CA SER A 108 4.13 2.27 -0.81
C SER A 108 5.55 1.85 -0.44
N ASP A 109 6.35 2.76 0.13
CA ASP A 109 7.70 2.45 0.62
C ASP A 109 7.65 1.43 1.77
N CYS A 110 6.74 1.62 2.74
CA CYS A 110 6.56 0.67 3.85
C CYS A 110 6.17 -0.73 3.37
N ILE A 111 5.24 -0.83 2.42
CA ILE A 111 4.84 -2.10 1.80
C ILE A 111 6.06 -2.76 1.14
N THR A 112 6.80 -2.01 0.34
CA THR A 112 8.00 -2.52 -0.36
C THR A 112 9.00 -3.10 0.62
N VAL A 113 9.34 -2.36 1.68
CA VAL A 113 10.35 -2.85 2.63
C VAL A 113 9.85 -4.08 3.39
N CYS A 114 8.56 -4.15 3.77
CA CYS A 114 7.98 -5.34 4.39
C CYS A 114 8.08 -6.58 3.47
N VAL A 115 7.73 -6.42 2.19
CA VAL A 115 7.81 -7.48 1.18
C VAL A 115 9.27 -7.91 0.96
N ALA A 116 10.19 -6.96 0.81
CA ALA A 116 11.62 -7.24 0.63
C ALA A 116 12.21 -8.00 1.83
N MET A 117 11.87 -7.59 3.06
CA MET A 117 12.32 -8.27 4.27
C MET A 117 11.77 -9.70 4.38
N LYS A 118 10.53 -9.93 3.95
CA LYS A 118 9.90 -11.26 4.01
C LYS A 118 10.52 -12.25 3.02
N PHE A 119 10.78 -11.80 1.80
CA PHE A 119 11.11 -12.70 0.70
C PHE A 119 12.60 -12.74 0.36
N GLY A 120 13.37 -11.72 0.76
CA GLY A 120 14.80 -11.64 0.49
C GLY A 120 15.14 -11.56 -1.01
N PRO A 121 16.44 -11.52 -1.35
CA PRO A 121 16.90 -11.26 -2.72
C PRO A 121 16.61 -12.40 -3.70
N SER A 122 16.34 -13.62 -3.23
CA SER A 122 16.00 -14.76 -4.08
C SER A 122 14.60 -14.67 -4.69
N CYS A 123 13.69 -13.93 -4.06
CA CYS A 123 12.32 -13.74 -4.51
C CYS A 123 11.99 -12.29 -4.86
N PHE A 124 12.61 -11.32 -4.18
CA PHE A 124 12.50 -9.89 -4.45
C PHE A 124 13.79 -9.40 -5.11
N THR A 125 14.00 -9.83 -6.35
CA THR A 125 15.16 -9.46 -7.18
C THR A 125 15.07 -7.99 -7.63
N PRO A 126 16.15 -7.39 -8.15
CA PRO A 126 16.11 -6.03 -8.70
C PRO A 126 15.01 -5.83 -9.75
N ASP A 127 14.82 -6.77 -10.68
CA ASP A 127 13.79 -6.67 -11.72
C ASP A 127 12.37 -6.73 -11.14
N VAL A 128 12.15 -7.60 -10.13
CA VAL A 128 10.87 -7.67 -9.42
C VAL A 128 10.62 -6.38 -8.65
N GLN A 129 11.65 -5.83 -8.00
CA GLN A 129 11.57 -4.57 -7.30
C GLN A 129 11.24 -3.41 -8.26
N GLU A 130 11.86 -3.35 -9.43
CA GLU A 130 11.58 -2.32 -10.44
C GLU A 130 10.11 -2.35 -10.86
N ALA A 131 9.60 -3.51 -11.27
CA ALA A 131 8.21 -3.68 -11.67
C ALA A 131 7.25 -3.34 -10.52
N TRP A 132 7.57 -3.77 -9.29
CA TRP A 132 6.78 -3.49 -8.10
C TRP A 132 6.75 -2.00 -7.73
N GLN A 133 7.89 -1.31 -7.85
CA GLN A 133 7.99 0.12 -7.62
C GLN A 133 7.20 0.92 -8.65
N LYS A 134 7.30 0.55 -9.93
CA LYS A 134 6.46 1.13 -10.99
C LYS A 134 4.97 0.94 -10.67
N PHE A 135 4.56 -0.27 -10.29
CA PHE A 135 3.18 -0.56 -9.86
C PHE A 135 2.71 0.33 -8.72
N LEU A 136 3.48 0.43 -7.64
CA LEU A 136 3.12 1.24 -6.48
C LEU A 136 3.11 2.75 -6.78
N ALA A 137 3.99 3.22 -7.68
CA ALA A 137 3.97 4.61 -8.16
C ALA A 137 2.68 4.93 -8.93
N VAL A 138 2.21 4.01 -9.78
CA VAL A 138 0.93 4.17 -10.50
C VAL A 138 -0.25 4.13 -9.54
N VAL A 139 -0.21 3.26 -8.53
CA VAL A 139 -1.20 3.20 -7.43
C VAL A 139 -1.28 4.53 -6.68
N ALA A 140 -0.15 5.08 -6.26
CA ALA A 140 -0.10 6.37 -5.56
C ALA A 140 -0.60 7.51 -6.45
N SER A 141 -0.16 7.55 -7.72
CA SER A 141 -0.62 8.55 -8.70
C SER A 141 -2.14 8.50 -8.92
N ALA A 142 -2.71 7.28 -9.00
CA ALA A 142 -4.15 7.10 -9.15
C ALA A 142 -4.93 7.54 -7.90
N LEU A 143 -4.42 7.25 -6.69
CA LEU A 143 -5.02 7.71 -5.43
C LEU A 143 -4.96 9.23 -5.28
N SER A 144 -3.94 9.90 -5.80
CA SER A 144 -3.81 11.36 -5.74
C SER A 144 -4.64 12.11 -6.79
N ARG A 145 -5.39 11.42 -7.66
CA ARG A 145 -5.93 12.05 -8.88
C ARG A 145 -7.09 13.02 -8.67
N GLN A 146 -7.89 12.83 -7.62
CA GLN A 146 -9.06 13.66 -7.28
C GLN A 146 -8.75 14.78 -6.26
N TYR A 147 -7.47 15.03 -5.99
CA TYR A 147 -7.04 16.12 -5.13
C TYR A 147 -7.10 17.45 -5.89
N HIS A 148 -7.69 18.47 -5.27
CA HIS A 148 -7.90 19.81 -5.82
C HIS A 148 -7.44 20.88 -4.83
#